data_AF-A0AAQ3X4E9-F1
#
_entry.id   AF-A0AAQ3X4E9-F1
#
_cell.length_a   1.000
_cell.length_b   1.000
_cell.length_c   1.000
_cell.angle_alpha   90.00
_cell.angle_beta   90.00
_cell.angle_gamma   90.00
#
_symmetry.space_group_name_H-M   'P 1'
#
loop_
_entity.id
_entity.type
_entity.pdbx_description
1 polymer ?
#
loop_
_entity_poly.entity_id
_entity_poly.type
_entity_poly.pdbx_seq_one_letter_code
_entity_poly.pdbx_strand_id
1 'polypeptide(L)'
;MLPHQGIDIILGMNWMTENDAVLDIGSRIVVLKSSVSGRVLKIPVVCDFPDVFPEELPGLPPHRDVEFKIDLVPGTAPVSRRLYKMAPDELKELKTQLQEQLDKGFIRPSSSPWGCLALFVEKKDQGGKRLCVDYRPLNAVTVKNKYPLPHIDILFDQLAGARVFSKIDLRSGYYQIKIREEDIPKTTFSTRYGLYEYLVMSFGLNNAPAFFMYMMNLVFMNDLDKFVVVFIDDILIYSKDEKEHEEHLRIVLTRLRENKLYAKFNKCAF
;
A
#
# COMPACT_ATOMS: atom_id res chain seq x y z
N MET A 1 37.84 20.59 -20.10
CA MET A 1 38.55 20.41 -18.81
C MET A 1 37.54 19.91 -17.80
N LEU A 2 37.67 18.65 -17.39
CA LEU A 2 37.06 18.10 -16.18
C LEU A 2 37.94 18.50 -14.98
N PRO A 3 37.42 18.59 -13.74
CA PRO A 3 37.18 17.36 -13.00
C PRO A 3 35.84 17.32 -12.26
N HIS A 4 35.11 16.23 -12.51
CA HIS A 4 34.28 15.58 -11.51
C HIS A 4 35.16 15.28 -10.29
N GLN A 5 34.88 15.91 -9.16
CA GLN A 5 35.45 15.53 -7.87
C GLN A 5 34.31 15.44 -6.87
N GLY A 6 34.02 14.21 -6.41
CA GLY A 6 33.31 13.99 -5.15
C GLY A 6 32.05 13.13 -5.17
N ILE A 7 31.78 12.32 -6.19
CA ILE A 7 30.82 11.19 -6.05
C ILE A 7 31.60 9.88 -6.23
N ASP A 8 32.57 9.71 -5.34
CA ASP A 8 33.15 8.42 -4.98
C ASP A 8 32.75 8.18 -3.52
N ILE A 9 31.49 7.81 -3.27
CA ILE A 9 31.08 7.17 -2.02
C ILE A 9 30.34 5.90 -2.40
N ILE A 10 31.08 4.80 -2.21
CA ILE A 10 30.90 3.47 -2.77
C ILE A 10 29.94 2.66 -1.89
N LEU A 11 28.83 2.22 -2.48
CA LEU A 11 28.33 0.86 -2.31
C LEU A 11 28.08 0.29 -3.70
N GLY A 12 29.00 -0.58 -4.13
CA GLY A 12 28.82 -1.52 -5.23
C GLY A 12 28.04 -1.01 -6.44
N MET A 13 28.67 -0.18 -7.28
CA MET A 13 28.25 -0.07 -8.68
C MET A 13 28.15 -1.46 -9.32
N ASN A 14 28.96 -2.44 -8.86
CA ASN A 14 28.84 -3.84 -9.28
C ASN A 14 27.50 -4.47 -8.86
N TRP A 15 26.99 -4.25 -7.65
CA TRP A 15 25.71 -4.82 -7.20
C TRP A 15 24.52 -4.21 -7.94
N MET A 16 24.54 -2.89 -8.18
CA MET A 16 23.50 -2.19 -8.94
C MET A 16 23.52 -2.58 -10.43
N THR A 17 24.71 -2.83 -10.99
CA THR A 17 24.86 -3.34 -12.36
C THR A 17 24.46 -4.82 -12.47
N GLU A 18 24.77 -5.64 -11.46
CA GLU A 18 24.39 -7.07 -11.39
C GLU A 18 22.88 -7.28 -11.20
N ASN A 19 22.17 -6.34 -10.57
CA ASN A 19 20.72 -6.43 -10.30
C ASN A 19 19.88 -5.47 -11.16
N ASP A 20 20.48 -4.89 -12.21
CA ASP A 20 19.87 -3.93 -13.16
C ASP A 20 19.01 -2.86 -12.45
N ALA A 21 19.55 -2.32 -11.36
CA ALA A 21 18.89 -1.34 -10.51
C ALA A 21 19.06 0.07 -11.09
N VAL A 22 17.94 0.75 -11.38
CA VAL A 22 17.93 2.12 -11.90
C VAL A 22 17.44 3.06 -10.82
N LEU A 23 18.26 4.06 -10.49
CA LEU A 23 17.92 5.13 -9.57
C LEU A 23 17.43 6.35 -10.36
N ASP A 24 16.14 6.64 -10.30
CA ASP A 24 15.59 7.88 -10.88
C ASP A 24 15.56 8.97 -9.81
N ILE A 25 16.54 9.86 -9.89
CA ILE A 25 16.76 10.97 -8.96
C ILE A 25 15.65 12.04 -9.08
N GLY A 26 15.02 12.17 -10.25
CA GLY A 26 13.93 13.13 -10.47
C GLY A 26 12.62 12.68 -9.82
N SER A 27 12.34 11.38 -9.84
CA SER A 27 11.13 10.81 -9.25
C SER A 27 11.33 10.25 -7.83
N ARG A 28 12.57 10.16 -7.34
CA ARG A 28 12.95 9.54 -6.05
C ARG A 28 12.48 8.09 -5.92
N ILE A 29 12.60 7.33 -7.01
CA ILE A 29 12.21 5.93 -7.07
C ILE A 29 13.45 5.07 -7.31
N VAL A 30 13.57 3.98 -6.54
CA VAL A 30 14.52 2.90 -6.79
C VAL A 30 13.79 1.81 -7.58
N VAL A 31 14.20 1.57 -8.82
CA VAL A 31 13.65 0.49 -9.65
C VAL A 31 14.62 -0.67 -9.65
N LEU A 32 14.26 -1.78 -9.00
CA LEU A 32 15.01 -3.03 -9.05
C LEU A 32 14.46 -3.89 -10.18
N LYS A 33 15.23 -4.15 -11.23
CA LYS A 33 14.84 -5.10 -12.28
C LYS A 33 15.37 -6.48 -11.93
N SER A 34 14.68 -7.17 -11.03
CA SER A 34 15.00 -8.58 -10.76
C SER A 34 14.61 -9.46 -11.94
N SER A 35 15.59 -10.18 -12.49
CA SER A 35 15.38 -11.33 -13.37
C SER A 35 15.26 -12.63 -12.57
N VAL A 36 14.36 -12.70 -11.59
CA VAL A 36 13.94 -13.98 -11.00
C VAL A 36 12.43 -13.99 -10.79
N SER A 37 11.73 -14.25 -11.89
CA SER A 37 10.32 -14.64 -11.86
C SER A 37 10.19 -16.04 -11.26
N GLY A 38 9.63 -16.12 -10.05
CA GLY A 38 8.91 -17.29 -9.57
C GLY A 38 9.76 -18.50 -9.20
N ARG A 39 9.97 -18.69 -7.89
CA ARG A 39 9.94 -19.99 -7.20
C ARG A 39 10.04 -19.76 -5.70
N VAL A 40 8.99 -20.12 -4.97
CA VAL A 40 8.89 -20.15 -3.49
C VAL A 40 9.94 -21.08 -2.83
N LEU A 41 10.88 -21.66 -3.59
CA LEU A 41 11.66 -22.84 -3.20
C LEU A 41 13.06 -22.57 -2.62
N LYS A 42 13.42 -21.32 -2.26
CA LYS A 42 14.80 -21.04 -1.80
C LYS A 42 14.96 -20.45 -0.40
N ILE A 43 13.89 -20.15 0.34
CA ILE A 43 13.99 -19.59 1.69
C ILE A 43 13.09 -20.36 2.64
N PRO A 44 13.67 -21.30 3.42
CA PRO A 44 12.92 -22.20 4.29
C PRO A 44 11.91 -21.49 5.18
N VAL A 45 12.27 -20.34 5.76
CA VAL A 45 11.36 -19.58 6.64
C VAL A 45 10.12 -19.13 5.92
N VAL A 46 10.21 -18.62 4.68
CA VAL A 46 9.03 -18.08 3.98
C VAL A 46 8.03 -19.20 3.68
N CYS A 47 8.51 -20.43 3.47
CA CYS A 47 7.66 -21.62 3.32
C CYS A 47 6.85 -21.97 4.57
N ASP A 48 7.27 -21.52 5.76
CA ASP A 48 6.53 -21.71 7.03
C ASP A 48 5.33 -20.75 7.15
N PHE A 49 5.19 -19.76 6.25
CA PHE A 49 4.16 -18.70 6.31
C PHE A 49 3.27 -18.59 5.05
N PRO A 50 2.73 -19.70 4.50
CA PRO A 50 1.90 -19.63 3.30
C PRO A 50 0.62 -18.80 3.50
N ASP A 51 0.11 -18.74 4.74
CA ASP A 51 -1.07 -17.98 5.15
C ASP A 51 -0.87 -16.46 5.07
N VAL A 52 0.38 -15.97 5.14
CA VAL A 52 0.70 -14.55 4.96
C VAL A 52 0.69 -14.13 3.48
N PHE A 53 0.77 -15.10 2.56
CA PHE A 53 0.86 -14.87 1.12
C PHE A 53 -0.33 -15.44 0.32
N PRO A 54 -1.59 -15.13 0.67
CA PRO A 54 -2.71 -15.65 -0.09
C PRO A 54 -2.76 -15.04 -1.50
N GLU A 55 -3.35 -15.77 -2.45
CA GLU A 55 -3.56 -15.28 -3.82
C GLU A 55 -4.54 -14.10 -3.85
N GLU A 56 -5.57 -14.15 -3.00
CA GLU A 56 -6.57 -13.11 -2.78
C GLU A 56 -6.74 -12.81 -1.29
N LEU A 57 -7.21 -11.60 -0.96
CA LEU A 57 -7.51 -11.27 0.43
C LEU A 57 -8.73 -12.08 0.91
N PRO A 58 -8.75 -12.60 2.14
CA PRO A 58 -9.81 -13.49 2.64
C PRO A 58 -11.14 -12.78 2.95
N GLY A 59 -11.35 -11.56 2.43
CA GLY A 59 -12.52 -10.72 2.67
C GLY A 59 -12.21 -9.51 3.55
N LEU A 60 -13.18 -9.14 4.40
CA LEU A 60 -13.04 -7.98 5.28
C LEU A 60 -11.95 -8.18 6.34
N PRO A 61 -11.10 -7.17 6.59
CA PRO A 61 -10.10 -7.24 7.64
C PRO A 61 -10.72 -7.38 9.03
N PRO A 62 -9.99 -7.96 10.00
CA PRO A 62 -10.48 -8.06 11.38
C PRO A 62 -10.73 -6.68 11.97
N HIS A 63 -11.56 -6.61 13.02
CA HIS A 63 -11.58 -5.41 13.86
C HIS A 63 -10.23 -5.28 14.56
N ARG A 64 -9.73 -4.05 14.61
CA ARG A 64 -8.50 -3.67 15.30
C ARG A 64 -8.81 -2.45 16.15
N ASP A 65 -8.01 -2.20 17.18
CA ASP A 65 -8.17 -1.03 18.05
C ASP A 65 -8.03 0.30 17.30
N VAL A 66 -7.40 0.25 16.12
CA VAL A 66 -7.10 1.38 15.27
C VAL A 66 -7.89 1.27 13.96
N GLU A 67 -8.93 2.09 13.84
CA GLU A 67 -9.80 2.21 12.65
C GLU A 67 -9.52 3.49 11.88
N PHE A 68 -9.62 3.44 10.54
CA PHE A 68 -9.39 4.61 9.71
C PHE A 68 -10.52 5.63 9.87
N LYS A 69 -10.16 6.84 10.31
CA LYS A 69 -11.09 7.94 10.55
C LYS A 69 -11.04 9.00 9.45
N ILE A 70 -12.20 9.57 9.14
CA ILE A 70 -12.34 10.69 8.20
C ILE A 70 -12.91 11.89 8.96
N ASP A 71 -12.02 12.59 9.68
CA ASP A 71 -12.39 13.80 10.41
C ASP A 71 -12.60 14.96 9.44
N LEU A 72 -13.78 15.57 9.49
CA LEU A 72 -14.17 16.67 8.62
C LEU A 72 -14.06 18.00 9.38
N VAL A 73 -13.88 19.09 8.64
CA VAL A 73 -14.01 20.43 9.21
C VAL A 73 -15.43 20.60 9.80
N PRO A 74 -15.59 21.10 11.04
CA PRO A 74 -16.91 21.27 11.65
C PRO A 74 -17.87 22.07 10.77
N GLY A 75 -19.13 21.62 10.67
CA GLY A 75 -20.15 22.27 9.84
C GLY A 75 -20.11 21.90 8.35
N THR A 76 -19.28 20.95 7.93
CA THR A 76 -19.22 20.47 6.54
C THR A 76 -20.51 19.79 6.12
N ALA A 77 -21.11 20.25 5.03
CA ALA A 77 -22.22 19.58 4.38
C ALA A 77 -21.74 18.41 3.47
N PRO A 78 -22.56 17.37 3.27
CA PRO A 78 -22.22 16.27 2.36
C PRO A 78 -21.90 16.75 0.94
N VAL A 79 -20.87 16.17 0.34
CA VAL A 79 -20.50 16.46 -1.05
C VAL A 79 -21.10 15.42 -1.98
N SER A 80 -21.81 15.87 -3.02
CA SER A 80 -22.32 15.02 -4.08
C SER A 80 -21.96 15.59 -5.45
N ARG A 81 -21.41 14.76 -6.35
CA ARG A 81 -21.01 15.14 -7.70
C ARG A 81 -21.83 14.44 -8.77
N ARG A 82 -22.09 15.17 -9.85
CA ARG A 82 -22.79 14.65 -11.02
C ARG A 82 -21.94 13.58 -11.74
N LEU A 83 -22.59 12.51 -12.16
CA LEU A 83 -22.00 11.48 -13.01
C LEU A 83 -21.54 12.04 -14.36
N TYR A 84 -20.41 11.56 -14.84
CA TYR A 84 -19.97 11.79 -16.22
C TYR A 84 -20.51 10.70 -17.16
N LYS A 85 -20.50 10.99 -18.47
CA LYS A 85 -20.91 10.01 -19.48
C LYS A 85 -19.79 8.98 -19.66
N MET A 86 -20.11 7.72 -19.43
CA MET A 86 -19.23 6.57 -19.70
C MET A 86 -19.63 5.92 -21.02
N ALA A 87 -18.63 5.44 -21.77
CA ALA A 87 -18.85 4.66 -22.99
C ALA A 87 -19.44 3.28 -22.66
N PRO A 88 -20.10 2.59 -23.63
CA PRO A 88 -20.68 1.26 -23.38
C PRO A 88 -19.69 0.24 -22.80
N ASP A 89 -18.45 0.22 -23.29
CA ASP A 89 -17.41 -0.69 -22.79
C ASP A 89 -16.97 -0.35 -21.36
N GLU A 90 -16.94 0.92 -21.01
CA GLU A 90 -16.67 1.37 -19.63
C GLU A 90 -17.77 0.96 -18.67
N LEU A 91 -19.02 0.96 -19.12
CA LEU A 91 -20.15 0.54 -18.29
C LEU A 91 -20.11 -0.96 -18.02
N LYS A 92 -19.71 -1.76 -19.02
CA LYS A 92 -19.49 -3.19 -18.85
C LYS A 92 -18.38 -3.45 -17.83
N GLU A 93 -17.25 -2.75 -17.98
CA GLU A 93 -16.12 -2.84 -17.05
C GLU A 93 -16.49 -2.39 -15.64
N LEU A 94 -17.26 -1.31 -15.52
CA LEU A 94 -17.74 -0.80 -14.23
C LEU A 94 -18.58 -1.84 -13.52
N LYS A 95 -19.49 -2.50 -14.23
CA LYS A 95 -20.34 -3.55 -13.65
C LYS A 95 -19.50 -4.72 -13.14
N THR A 96 -18.49 -5.14 -13.90
CA THR A 96 -17.58 -6.22 -13.49
C THR A 96 -16.81 -5.84 -12.22
N GLN A 97 -16.13 -4.69 -12.20
CA GLN A 97 -15.33 -4.28 -11.03
C GLN A 97 -16.20 -3.98 -9.80
N LEU A 98 -17.41 -3.45 -9.98
CA LEU A 98 -18.36 -3.29 -8.88
C LEU A 98 -18.76 -4.64 -8.27
N GLN A 99 -19.09 -5.62 -9.11
CA GLN A 99 -19.48 -6.95 -8.64
C GLN A 99 -18.33 -7.62 -7.89
N GLU A 100 -17.11 -7.57 -8.42
CA GLU A 100 -15.93 -8.12 -7.73
C GLU A 100 -15.72 -7.48 -6.34
N GLN A 101 -15.90 -6.17 -6.22
CA GLN A 101 -15.73 -5.46 -4.96
C GLN A 101 -16.87 -5.75 -3.96
N LEU A 102 -18.09 -5.99 -4.46
CA LEU A 102 -19.24 -6.43 -3.67
C LEU A 102 -19.05 -7.87 -3.16
N ASP A 103 -18.61 -8.78 -4.03
CA ASP A 103 -18.39 -10.19 -3.72
C ASP A 103 -17.29 -10.34 -2.66
N LYS A 104 -16.26 -9.49 -2.72
CA LYS A 104 -15.19 -9.40 -1.71
C LYS A 104 -15.65 -8.72 -0.40
N GLY A 105 -16.83 -8.12 -0.39
CA GLY A 105 -17.37 -7.38 0.75
C GLY A 105 -16.64 -6.06 1.04
N PHE A 106 -15.84 -5.52 0.11
CA PHE A 106 -15.13 -4.27 0.30
C PHE A 106 -16.03 -3.04 0.17
N ILE A 107 -17.12 -3.19 -0.59
CA ILE A 107 -18.14 -2.16 -0.75
C ILE A 107 -19.53 -2.73 -0.45
N ARG A 108 -20.49 -1.84 -0.17
CA ARG A 108 -21.92 -2.17 -0.10
C ARG A 108 -22.78 -1.06 -0.74
N PRO A 109 -24.03 -1.35 -1.14
CA PRO A 109 -24.97 -0.31 -1.54
C PRO A 109 -25.16 0.73 -0.43
N SER A 110 -25.27 1.99 -0.82
CA SER A 110 -25.39 3.12 0.11
C SER A 110 -26.64 3.94 -0.17
N SER A 111 -27.19 4.56 0.88
CA SER A 111 -28.22 5.60 0.81
C SER A 111 -27.71 6.94 1.36
N SER A 112 -26.39 7.06 1.51
CA SER A 112 -25.71 8.23 2.07
C SER A 112 -25.98 9.50 1.26
N PRO A 113 -26.07 10.68 1.90
CA PRO A 113 -26.14 11.96 1.20
C PRO A 113 -24.81 12.33 0.50
N TRP A 114 -23.72 11.62 0.81
CA TRP A 114 -22.43 11.78 0.13
C TRP A 114 -22.42 11.06 -1.23
N GLY A 115 -21.61 11.55 -2.16
CA GLY A 115 -21.50 10.96 -3.50
C GLY A 115 -20.30 11.51 -4.25
N CYS A 116 -19.12 10.94 -4.02
CA CYS A 116 -17.95 11.19 -4.87
C CYS A 116 -18.10 10.48 -6.22
N LEU A 117 -17.34 10.90 -7.22
CA LEU A 117 -17.48 10.35 -8.57
C LEU A 117 -16.58 9.12 -8.76
N ALA A 118 -17.14 7.97 -9.12
CA ALA A 118 -16.34 6.86 -9.64
C ALA A 118 -15.87 7.15 -11.07
N LEU A 119 -14.59 6.94 -11.36
CA LEU A 119 -13.94 7.16 -12.64
C LEU A 119 -12.92 6.07 -12.95
N PHE A 120 -12.54 5.97 -14.22
CA PHE A 120 -11.50 5.04 -14.65
C PHE A 120 -10.16 5.74 -14.89
N VAL A 121 -9.09 5.11 -14.42
CA VAL A 121 -7.70 5.47 -14.73
C VAL A 121 -7.04 4.32 -15.48
N GLU A 122 -6.29 4.61 -16.53
CA GLU A 122 -5.56 3.59 -17.30
C GLU A 122 -4.41 3.00 -16.47
N LYS A 123 -4.28 1.67 -16.49
CA LYS A 123 -3.12 0.98 -15.90
C LYS A 123 -1.90 1.17 -16.82
N LYS A 124 -0.75 1.51 -16.24
CA LYS A 124 0.50 1.74 -16.98
C LYS A 124 1.07 0.49 -17.68
N ASP A 125 0.83 -0.70 -17.13
CA ASP A 125 1.73 -1.83 -17.42
C ASP A 125 1.17 -2.89 -18.39
N GLN A 126 -0.15 -3.01 -18.57
CA GLN A 126 -0.76 -4.13 -19.32
C GLN A 126 -2.03 -3.77 -20.11
N GLY A 127 -2.38 -2.49 -20.20
CA GLY A 127 -3.71 -2.09 -20.64
C GLY A 127 -4.80 -2.43 -19.60
N GLY A 128 -5.97 -1.83 -19.75
CA GLY A 128 -7.08 -1.99 -18.82
C GLY A 128 -7.28 -0.79 -17.89
N LYS A 129 -8.43 -0.75 -17.23
CA LYS A 129 -8.90 0.39 -16.44
C LYS A 129 -8.95 0.04 -14.96
N ARG A 130 -8.61 0.99 -14.08
CA ARG A 130 -8.76 0.88 -12.63
C ARG A 130 -9.91 1.78 -12.21
N LEU A 131 -10.91 1.21 -11.53
CA LEU A 131 -11.93 2.00 -10.85
C LEU A 131 -11.29 2.79 -9.71
N CYS A 132 -11.41 4.12 -9.78
CA CYS A 132 -10.96 5.07 -8.77
C CYS A 132 -12.13 5.95 -8.37
N VAL A 133 -12.16 6.38 -7.12
CA VAL A 133 -13.13 7.36 -6.65
C VAL A 133 -12.43 8.71 -6.54
N ASP A 134 -13.03 9.74 -7.14
CA ASP A 134 -12.56 11.12 -7.03
C ASP A 134 -12.93 11.70 -5.67
N TYR A 135 -12.10 11.39 -4.67
CA TYR A 135 -12.22 11.96 -3.33
C TYR A 135 -11.66 13.38 -3.22
N ARG A 136 -11.20 14.05 -4.29
CA ARG A 136 -10.70 15.44 -4.18
C ARG A 136 -11.64 16.38 -3.42
N PRO A 137 -12.98 16.34 -3.62
CA PRO A 137 -13.90 17.20 -2.87
C PRO A 137 -13.98 16.83 -1.39
N LEU A 138 -14.03 15.53 -1.08
CA LEU A 138 -14.00 15.04 0.29
C LEU A 138 -12.69 15.44 0.98
N ASN A 139 -11.55 15.20 0.32
CA ASN A 139 -10.22 15.52 0.82
C ASN A 139 -10.01 17.01 1.09
N ALA A 140 -10.71 17.90 0.37
CA ALA A 140 -10.64 19.34 0.60
C ALA A 140 -11.28 19.77 1.92
N VAL A 141 -12.25 18.99 2.43
CA VAL A 141 -12.97 19.24 3.69
C VAL A 141 -12.56 18.31 4.82
N THR A 142 -11.64 17.37 4.56
CA THR A 142 -11.03 16.50 5.57
C THR A 142 -9.89 17.22 6.31
N VAL A 143 -9.87 17.12 7.63
CA VAL A 143 -8.77 17.60 8.48
C VAL A 143 -7.52 16.78 8.15
N LYS A 144 -6.46 17.45 7.68
CA LYS A 144 -5.24 16.78 7.21
C LYS A 144 -4.44 16.24 8.38
N ASN A 145 -4.15 14.94 8.34
CA ASN A 145 -3.22 14.32 9.28
C ASN A 145 -1.78 14.57 8.80
N LYS A 146 -0.97 15.21 9.64
CA LYS A 146 0.47 15.44 9.40
C LYS A 146 1.32 14.42 10.15
N TYR A 147 0.98 13.14 10.00
CA TYR A 147 1.79 12.07 10.57
C TYR A 147 3.21 12.14 9.97
N PRO A 148 4.27 12.10 10.80
CA PRO A 148 5.63 12.19 10.29
C PRO A 148 5.93 10.96 9.42
N LEU A 149 6.29 11.20 8.17
CA LEU A 149 6.87 10.16 7.32
C LEU A 149 8.38 10.13 7.58
N PRO A 150 9.00 8.94 7.67
CA PRO A 150 10.43 8.84 7.87
C PRO A 150 11.18 9.55 6.73
N HIS A 151 12.19 10.33 7.09
CA HIS A 151 13.03 11.00 6.11
C HIS A 151 13.94 9.99 5.44
N ILE A 152 14.07 10.08 4.11
CA ILE A 152 14.81 9.08 3.33
C ILE A 152 16.27 8.92 3.78
N ASP A 153 16.92 10.02 4.14
CA ASP A 153 18.33 9.98 4.61
C ASP A 153 18.49 9.22 5.93
N ILE A 154 17.51 9.34 6.85
CA ILE A 154 17.51 8.59 8.12
C ILE A 154 17.35 7.10 7.84
N LEU A 155 16.54 6.74 6.83
CA LEU A 155 16.39 5.35 6.42
C LEU A 155 17.71 4.78 5.87
N PHE A 156 18.51 5.58 5.15
CA PHE A 156 19.79 5.12 4.62
C PHE A 156 20.85 4.91 5.70
N ASP A 157 20.92 5.80 6.69
CA ASP A 157 21.86 5.67 7.81
C ASP A 157 21.63 4.37 8.60
N GLN A 158 20.37 3.92 8.71
CA GLN A 158 20.00 2.67 9.38
C GLN A 158 20.46 1.42 8.65
N LEU A 159 20.65 1.50 7.33
CA LEU A 159 21.11 0.37 6.51
C LEU A 159 22.63 0.19 6.58
N ALA A 160 23.35 1.10 7.25
CA ALA A 160 24.80 1.05 7.35
C ALA A 160 25.27 -0.25 8.04
N GLY A 161 26.11 -1.01 7.34
CA GLY A 161 26.66 -2.27 7.83
C GLY A 161 25.78 -3.51 7.61
N ALA A 162 24.55 -3.34 7.10
CA ALA A 162 23.76 -4.46 6.61
C ALA A 162 24.31 -5.00 5.28
N ARG A 163 24.18 -6.31 5.08
CA ARG A 163 24.64 -7.02 3.87
C ARG A 163 23.54 -7.80 3.18
N VAL A 164 22.49 -8.14 3.91
CA VAL A 164 21.35 -8.93 3.43
C VAL A 164 20.09 -8.10 3.59
N PHE A 165 19.25 -8.08 2.55
CA PHE A 165 18.03 -7.28 2.50
C PHE A 165 16.87 -8.11 1.94
N SER A 166 15.70 -7.96 2.55
CA SER A 166 14.43 -8.46 2.03
C SER A 166 13.44 -7.32 1.92
N LYS A 167 12.60 -7.33 0.89
CA LYS A 167 11.49 -6.40 0.70
C LYS A 167 10.17 -7.17 0.66
N ILE A 168 9.25 -6.81 1.53
CA ILE A 168 7.88 -7.33 1.54
C ILE A 168 6.93 -6.23 1.05
N ASP A 169 6.14 -6.53 0.02
CA ASP A 169 5.08 -5.66 -0.53
C ASP A 169 3.72 -6.17 -0.04
N LEU A 170 2.94 -5.30 0.63
CA LEU A 170 1.62 -5.69 1.14
C LEU A 170 0.57 -5.75 0.02
N ARG A 171 -0.24 -6.82 0.04
CA ARG A 171 -1.29 -7.05 -0.97
C ARG A 171 -2.44 -6.07 -0.77
N SER A 172 -2.55 -5.09 -1.65
CA SER A 172 -3.61 -4.07 -1.55
C SER A 172 -3.67 -3.46 -0.14
N GLY A 173 -2.52 -3.01 0.37
CA GLY A 173 -2.32 -2.63 1.79
C GLY A 173 -3.50 -1.87 2.39
N TYR A 174 -3.99 -0.83 1.71
CA TYR A 174 -5.13 -0.04 2.20
C TYR A 174 -6.41 -0.85 2.43
N TYR A 175 -6.73 -1.82 1.58
CA TYR A 175 -7.95 -2.63 1.72
C TYR A 175 -7.91 -3.57 2.94
N GLN A 176 -6.75 -3.71 3.57
CA GLN A 176 -6.57 -4.49 4.79
C GLN A 176 -6.89 -3.70 6.07
N ILE A 177 -7.32 -2.44 5.94
CA ILE A 177 -7.71 -1.57 7.06
C ILE A 177 -9.20 -1.23 6.97
N LYS A 178 -9.94 -1.36 8.08
CA LYS A 178 -11.35 -0.95 8.15
C LYS A 178 -11.49 0.55 8.28
N ILE A 179 -12.52 1.10 7.65
CA ILE A 179 -13.01 2.45 7.93
C ILE A 179 -13.89 2.37 9.19
N ARG A 180 -13.80 3.35 10.08
CA ARG A 180 -14.71 3.48 11.22
C ARG A 180 -16.15 3.56 10.72
N GLU A 181 -17.07 2.81 11.33
CA GLU A 181 -18.47 2.71 10.87
C GLU A 181 -19.15 4.07 10.64
N GLU A 182 -18.91 5.05 11.52
CA GLU A 182 -19.44 6.42 11.42
C GLU A 182 -18.93 7.19 10.19
N ASP A 183 -17.77 6.81 9.65
CA ASP A 183 -17.11 7.46 8.54
C ASP A 183 -17.36 6.75 7.20
N ILE A 184 -17.87 5.52 7.21
CA ILE A 184 -18.19 4.74 6.00
C ILE A 184 -19.08 5.55 5.02
N PRO A 185 -20.18 6.21 5.46
CA PRO A 185 -21.03 6.98 4.55
C PRO A 185 -20.31 8.14 3.84
N LYS A 186 -19.16 8.61 4.34
CA LYS A 186 -18.37 9.68 3.70
C LYS A 186 -17.64 9.18 2.46
N THR A 187 -17.38 7.87 2.39
CA THR A 187 -16.71 7.22 1.25
C THR A 187 -17.65 6.86 0.11
N THR A 188 -18.94 7.22 0.24
CA THR A 188 -19.93 6.92 -0.80
C THR A 188 -19.53 7.52 -2.13
N PHE A 189 -19.63 6.71 -3.17
CA PHE A 189 -19.39 7.09 -4.54
C PHE A 189 -20.58 6.73 -5.43
N SER A 190 -20.84 7.62 -6.39
CA SER A 190 -21.92 7.51 -7.34
C SER A 190 -21.47 6.80 -8.60
N THR A 191 -22.32 5.87 -9.04
CA THR A 191 -22.17 5.13 -10.30
C THR A 191 -23.49 5.21 -11.08
N ARG A 192 -23.48 4.73 -12.33
CA ARG A 192 -24.72 4.61 -13.12
C ARG A 192 -25.74 3.64 -12.50
N TYR A 193 -25.29 2.71 -11.66
CA TYR A 193 -26.12 1.63 -11.10
C TYR A 193 -26.58 1.90 -9.67
N GLY A 194 -26.17 3.03 -9.07
CA GLY A 194 -26.50 3.40 -7.71
C GLY A 194 -25.32 3.99 -6.95
N LEU A 195 -25.54 4.22 -5.66
CA LEU A 195 -24.51 4.64 -4.72
C LEU A 195 -23.92 3.42 -4.01
N TYR A 196 -22.61 3.42 -3.83
CA TYR A 196 -21.89 2.40 -3.09
C TYR A 196 -20.91 3.08 -2.12
N GLU A 197 -20.63 2.45 -0.99
CA GLU A 197 -19.69 2.95 0.03
C GLU A 197 -18.66 1.89 0.36
N TYR A 198 -17.44 2.31 0.72
CA TYR A 198 -16.35 1.42 1.08
C TYR A 198 -16.37 1.10 2.57
N LEU A 199 -16.17 -0.18 2.89
CA LEU A 199 -16.02 -0.68 4.26
C LEU A 199 -14.55 -0.75 4.68
N VAL A 200 -13.65 -0.74 3.70
CA VAL A 200 -12.19 -0.76 3.87
C VAL A 200 -11.56 0.50 3.30
N MET A 201 -10.42 0.90 3.83
CA MET A 201 -9.72 2.11 3.40
C MET A 201 -9.39 2.02 1.91
N SER A 202 -9.96 2.93 1.11
CA SER A 202 -9.84 2.93 -0.35
C SER A 202 -8.79 3.93 -0.83
N PHE A 203 -8.30 3.71 -2.05
CA PHE A 203 -7.36 4.63 -2.69
C PHE A 203 -8.00 6.00 -2.93
N GLY A 204 -7.18 7.05 -2.82
CA GLY A 204 -7.58 8.44 -3.07
C GLY A 204 -8.00 9.21 -1.82
N LEU A 205 -8.18 8.56 -0.67
CA LEU A 205 -8.43 9.23 0.62
C LEU A 205 -7.14 9.90 1.12
N ASN A 206 -7.22 11.20 1.48
CA ASN A 206 -6.04 12.01 1.78
C ASN A 206 -5.18 11.49 2.94
N ASN A 207 -5.81 11.03 4.02
CA ASN A 207 -5.09 10.59 5.21
C ASN A 207 -4.69 9.10 5.17
N ALA A 208 -5.01 8.37 4.09
CA ALA A 208 -4.75 6.94 4.01
C ALA A 208 -3.26 6.56 4.18
N PRO A 209 -2.29 7.22 3.49
CA PRO A 209 -0.88 6.89 3.68
C PRO A 209 -0.38 7.16 5.10
N ALA A 210 -0.78 8.29 5.68
CA ALA A 210 -0.41 8.68 7.05
C ALA A 210 -0.93 7.69 8.09
N PHE A 211 -2.19 7.27 7.93
CA PHE A 211 -2.79 6.28 8.81
C PHE A 211 -2.17 4.88 8.64
N PHE A 212 -1.86 4.50 7.39
CA PHE A 212 -1.19 3.24 7.11
C PHE A 212 0.17 3.17 7.81
N MET A 213 0.96 4.23 7.70
CA MET A 213 2.23 4.39 8.39
C MET A 213 2.09 4.31 9.91
N TYR A 214 1.09 4.99 10.48
CA TYR A 214 0.81 4.90 11.91
C TYR A 214 0.52 3.45 12.34
N MET A 215 -0.31 2.72 11.58
CA MET A 215 -0.63 1.33 11.89
C MET A 215 0.60 0.42 11.76
N MET A 216 1.38 0.55 10.69
CA MET A 216 2.63 -0.19 10.53
C MET A 216 3.62 0.07 11.66
N ASN A 217 3.73 1.34 12.10
CA ASN A 217 4.61 1.68 13.21
C ASN A 217 4.15 1.06 14.52
N LEU A 218 2.83 0.91 14.75
CA LEU A 218 2.34 0.16 15.92
C LEU A 218 2.68 -1.33 15.84
N VAL A 219 2.54 -1.94 14.66
CA VAL A 219 2.82 -3.38 14.44
C VAL A 219 4.31 -3.69 14.62
N PHE A 220 5.18 -2.83 14.11
CA PHE A 220 6.64 -3.04 14.09
C PHE A 220 7.40 -2.20 15.11
N MET A 221 6.72 -1.53 16.06
CA MET A 221 7.35 -0.56 16.98
C MET A 221 8.61 -1.09 17.67
N ASN A 222 8.60 -2.38 18.03
CA ASN A 222 9.71 -3.02 18.72
C ASN A 222 10.89 -3.39 17.80
N ASP A 223 10.66 -3.41 16.49
CA ASP A 223 11.56 -3.91 15.45
C ASP A 223 12.08 -2.77 14.55
N LEU A 224 11.39 -1.63 14.56
CA LEU A 224 11.80 -0.38 13.92
C LEU A 224 13.18 0.08 14.40
N ASP A 225 13.94 0.67 13.48
CA ASP A 225 15.30 1.21 13.70
C ASP A 225 16.34 0.17 14.14
N LYS A 226 15.98 -1.12 14.19
CA LYS A 226 16.88 -2.24 14.50
C LYS A 226 17.20 -3.07 13.27
N PHE A 227 16.15 -3.54 12.59
CA PHE A 227 16.25 -4.39 11.41
C PHE A 227 15.06 -4.25 10.45
N VAL A 228 14.09 -3.41 10.78
CA VAL A 228 12.91 -3.12 9.95
C VAL A 228 12.84 -1.63 9.64
N VAL A 229 12.62 -1.32 8.36
CA VAL A 229 12.17 -0.01 7.88
C VAL A 229 10.81 -0.20 7.23
N VAL A 230 9.83 0.63 7.57
CA VAL A 230 8.54 0.64 6.90
C VAL A 230 8.33 1.93 6.13
N PHE A 231 7.87 1.81 4.89
CA PHE A 231 7.50 2.93 4.05
C PHE A 231 6.20 2.64 3.29
N ILE A 232 5.10 3.16 3.80
CA ILE A 232 3.73 2.93 3.32
C ILE A 232 3.52 1.42 3.19
N ASP A 233 3.35 0.88 1.98
CA ASP A 233 3.03 -0.53 1.73
C ASP A 233 4.29 -1.43 1.66
N ASP A 234 5.49 -0.85 1.71
CA ASP A 234 6.76 -1.56 1.61
C ASP A 234 7.39 -1.74 3.00
N ILE A 235 7.76 -2.99 3.32
CA ILE A 235 8.54 -3.34 4.52
C ILE A 235 9.91 -3.80 4.05
N LEU A 236 10.95 -3.06 4.42
CA LEU A 236 12.34 -3.40 4.19
C LEU A 236 12.93 -4.03 5.46
N ILE A 237 13.55 -5.18 5.30
CA ILE A 237 14.21 -5.93 6.35
C ILE A 237 15.69 -5.97 6.02
N TYR A 238 16.55 -5.70 6.99
CA TYR A 238 17.99 -5.64 6.78
C TYR A 238 18.74 -6.36 7.91
N SER A 239 19.81 -7.06 7.55
CA SER A 239 20.63 -7.85 8.49
C SER A 239 22.09 -7.89 8.08
N LYS A 240 22.98 -8.25 9.00
CA LYS A 240 24.42 -8.32 8.75
C LYS A 240 24.85 -9.61 8.03
N ASP A 241 24.13 -10.70 8.28
CA ASP A 241 24.36 -12.01 7.67
C ASP A 241 23.06 -12.78 7.46
N GLU A 242 23.14 -13.89 6.71
CA GLU A 242 21.98 -14.70 6.32
C GLU A 242 21.29 -15.37 7.52
N LYS A 243 22.04 -15.76 8.55
CA LYS A 243 21.48 -16.44 9.73
C LYS A 243 20.66 -15.48 10.59
N GLU A 244 21.17 -14.27 10.79
CA GLU A 244 20.42 -13.19 11.44
C GLU A 244 19.20 -12.79 10.60
N HIS A 245 19.35 -12.75 9.27
CA HIS A 245 18.25 -12.44 8.36
C HIS A 245 17.10 -13.44 8.41
N GLU A 246 17.43 -14.73 8.56
CA GLU A 246 16.45 -15.79 8.74
C GLU A 246 15.54 -15.54 9.96
N GLU A 247 16.13 -15.14 11.09
CA GLU A 247 15.39 -14.81 12.31
C GLU A 247 14.56 -13.53 12.16
N HIS A 248 15.14 -12.48 11.55
CA HIS A 248 14.43 -11.24 11.29
C HIS A 248 13.21 -11.45 10.38
N LEU A 249 13.34 -12.27 9.33
CA LEU A 249 12.23 -12.67 8.48
C LEU A 249 11.15 -13.40 9.28
N ARG A 250 11.54 -14.34 10.16
CA ARG A 250 10.60 -15.08 11.00
C ARG A 250 9.81 -14.15 11.92
N ILE A 251 10.47 -13.17 12.53
CA ILE A 251 9.81 -12.15 13.38
C ILE A 251 8.81 -11.34 12.55
N VAL A 252 9.24 -10.78 11.41
CA VAL A 252 8.38 -9.93 10.58
C VAL A 252 7.17 -10.70 10.05
N LEU A 253 7.36 -11.91 9.53
CA LEU A 253 6.26 -12.73 9.03
C LEU A 253 5.31 -13.16 10.15
N THR A 254 5.82 -13.40 11.36
CA THR A 254 4.98 -13.66 12.54
C THR A 254 4.13 -12.44 12.89
N ARG A 255 4.71 -11.23 12.89
CA ARG A 255 3.95 -9.98 13.12
C ARG A 255 2.84 -9.78 12.09
N LEU A 256 3.13 -10.05 10.81
CA LEU A 256 2.12 -9.98 9.75
C LEU A 256 0.99 -10.98 9.99
N ARG A 257 1.32 -12.24 10.33
CA ARG A 257 0.34 -13.28 10.66
C ARG A 257 -0.53 -12.89 11.85
N GLU A 258 0.07 -12.46 12.97
CA GLU A 258 -0.63 -12.05 14.19
C GLU A 258 -1.63 -10.91 13.91
N ASN A 259 -1.23 -9.96 13.08
CA ASN A 259 -2.04 -8.80 12.71
C ASN A 259 -2.97 -9.05 11.52
N LYS A 260 -2.98 -10.27 10.95
CA LYS A 260 -3.71 -10.64 9.73
C LYS A 260 -3.47 -9.65 8.59
N LEU A 261 -2.19 -9.35 8.38
CA LEU A 261 -1.69 -8.56 7.27
C LEU A 261 -1.08 -9.50 6.22
N TYR A 262 -1.43 -9.27 4.97
CA TYR A 262 -1.16 -10.17 3.87
C TYR A 262 -0.24 -9.51 2.86
N ALA A 263 0.77 -10.24 2.42
CA ALA A 263 1.75 -9.79 1.45
C ALA A 263 1.51 -10.38 0.06
N LYS A 264 1.99 -9.69 -0.96
CA LYS A 264 1.90 -10.12 -2.34
C LYS A 264 3.23 -10.76 -2.75
N PHE A 265 3.31 -12.08 -2.63
CA PHE A 265 4.56 -12.84 -2.83
C PHE A 265 5.31 -12.50 -4.13
N ASN A 266 4.60 -12.36 -5.26
CA ASN A 266 5.25 -12.05 -6.55
C ASN A 266 5.80 -10.62 -6.67
N LYS A 267 5.58 -9.78 -5.66
CA LYS A 267 6.18 -8.45 -5.52
C LYS A 267 7.19 -8.36 -4.37
N CYS A 268 7.32 -9.42 -3.58
CA CYS A 268 8.34 -9.49 -2.54
C CYS A 268 9.69 -9.90 -3.16
N ALA A 269 10.77 -9.45 -2.52
CA ALA A 269 12.12 -9.90 -2.77
C ALA A 269 12.68 -10.40 -1.45
N PHE A 270 13.35 -11.55 -1.48
CA PHE A 270 13.94 -12.17 -0.31
C PHE A 270 15.33 -12.69 -0.63
#